data_AF-A0A4Q2QRC5-F1
#
_entry.id   AF-A0A4Q2QRC5-F1
#
_cell.length_a   1.000
_cell.length_b   1.000
_cell.length_c   1.000
_cell.angle_alpha   90.00
_cell.angle_beta   90.00
_cell.angle_gamma   90.00
#
_symmetry.space_group_name_H-M   'P 1'
#
loop_
_entity.id
_entity.type
_entity.pdbx_description
1 polymer ?
#
loop_
_entity_poly.entity_id
_entity_poly.type
_entity_poly.pdbx_seq_one_letter_code
_entity_poly.pdbx_strand_id
1 'polypeptide(L)'
;GGMQAAENYGSAALGVGKDLGALGAISFDVTHARANFSHDDTETGQSYRFLYSKRFDDTDTSLRLVGYRYSTEGYYTLNEWASRRNSPEDFWETGNRRSRVEGTLTQSLGRDYGNLYLTLSRQQYWHTDDVER
;
A
#
# COMPACT_ATOMS: atom_id res chain seq x y z
N GLY A 1 -2.77 -13.71 -5.95
CA GLY A 1 -2.22 -12.90 -7.04
C GLY A 1 -3.34 -12.33 -7.89
N GLY A 2 -3.00 -11.55 -8.90
CA GLY A 2 -3.97 -10.93 -9.82
C GLY A 2 -3.29 -10.17 -10.95
N MET A 3 -4.05 -9.70 -11.93
CA MET A 3 -3.54 -8.89 -13.03
C MET A 3 -4.51 -7.76 -13.38
N GLN A 4 -3.98 -6.66 -13.92
CA GLN A 4 -4.75 -5.55 -14.47
C GLN A 4 -4.21 -5.23 -15.86
N ALA A 5 -5.11 -4.94 -16.81
CA ALA A 5 -4.75 -4.62 -18.19
C ALA A 5 -5.64 -3.50 -18.74
N ALA A 6 -5.01 -2.58 -19.47
CA ALA A 6 -5.65 -1.54 -20.28
C ALA A 6 -4.75 -1.29 -21.51
N GLU A 7 -5.24 -0.51 -22.48
CA GLU A 7 -4.60 -0.32 -23.80
C GLU A 7 -3.11 0.04 -23.73
N ASN A 8 -2.67 0.77 -22.70
CA ASN A 8 -1.27 1.18 -22.50
C ASN A 8 -0.77 0.93 -21.06
N TYR A 9 -1.38 -0.03 -20.35
CA TYR A 9 -1.01 -0.37 -18.99
C TYR A 9 -1.18 -1.86 -18.72
N GLY A 10 -0.21 -2.47 -18.04
CA GLY A 10 -0.31 -3.83 -17.56
C GLY A 10 0.35 -3.99 -16.20
N SER A 11 -0.29 -4.72 -15.28
CA SER A 11 0.34 -5.14 -14.04
C SER A 11 -0.03 -6.57 -13.65
N ALA A 12 0.89 -7.23 -12.96
CA ALA A 12 0.71 -8.57 -12.45
C ALA A 12 1.25 -8.64 -11.02
N ALA A 13 0.49 -9.26 -10.13
CA ALA A 13 0.80 -9.40 -8.73
C ALA A 13 0.83 -10.86 -8.30
N LEU A 14 1.84 -11.22 -7.53
CA LEU A 14 1.95 -12.50 -6.84
C LEU A 14 2.19 -12.26 -5.36
N GLY A 15 1.68 -13.14 -4.52
CA GLY A 15 1.82 -12.98 -3.08
C GLY A 15 1.56 -14.26 -2.33
N VAL A 16 2.10 -14.32 -1.13
CA VAL A 16 2.02 -15.43 -0.20
C VAL A 16 1.59 -14.92 1.17
N GLY A 17 0.85 -15.74 1.90
CA GLY A 17 0.42 -15.43 3.26
C GLY A 17 0.45 -16.68 4.11
N LYS A 18 0.75 -16.51 5.40
CA LYS A 18 0.77 -17.60 6.36
C LYS A 18 0.15 -17.14 7.68
N ASP A 19 -0.79 -17.94 8.16
CA ASP A 19 -1.26 -17.89 9.53
C ASP A 19 -0.22 -18.58 10.43
N LEU A 20 0.28 -17.84 11.43
CA LEU A 20 1.26 -18.29 12.41
C LEU A 20 0.59 -18.65 13.76
N GLY A 21 -0.74 -18.71 13.81
CA GLY A 21 -1.51 -19.01 15.01
C GLY A 21 -1.36 -17.89 16.05
N ALA A 22 -0.86 -18.23 17.24
CA ALA A 22 -0.71 -17.28 18.35
C ALA A 22 0.20 -16.07 18.05
N LEU A 23 1.05 -16.16 17.01
CA LEU A 23 1.89 -15.06 16.56
C LEU A 23 1.19 -14.09 15.60
N GLY A 24 -0.02 -14.42 15.13
CA GLY A 24 -0.77 -13.64 14.14
C GLY A 24 -0.60 -14.16 12.71
N ALA A 25 -0.90 -13.33 11.72
CA ALA A 25 -0.76 -13.66 10.30
C ALA A 25 0.20 -12.68 9.60
N ILE A 26 1.00 -13.20 8.69
CA ILE A 26 1.88 -12.42 7.81
C ILE A 26 1.50 -12.63 6.35
N SER A 27 1.68 -11.60 5.54
CA SER A 27 1.66 -11.75 4.09
C SER A 27 2.65 -10.83 3.40
N PHE A 28 3.09 -11.27 2.24
CA PHE A 28 4.00 -10.55 1.37
C PHE A 28 3.53 -10.67 -0.07
N ASP A 29 3.48 -9.55 -0.79
CA ASP A 29 3.19 -9.54 -2.22
C ASP A 29 4.11 -8.61 -3.00
N VAL A 30 4.32 -8.98 -4.25
CA VAL A 30 5.07 -8.23 -5.25
C VAL A 30 4.15 -7.99 -6.44
N THR A 31 4.06 -6.73 -6.86
CA THR A 31 3.36 -6.33 -8.07
C THR A 31 4.35 -5.74 -9.04
N HIS A 32 4.42 -6.26 -10.25
CA HIS A 32 5.15 -5.66 -11.37
C HIS A 32 4.16 -4.90 -12.26
N ALA A 33 4.52 -3.69 -12.68
CA ALA A 33 3.73 -2.88 -13.59
C ALA A 33 4.58 -2.32 -14.73
N ARG A 34 3.96 -2.22 -15.90
CA ARG A 34 4.46 -1.52 -17.09
C ARG A 34 3.41 -0.50 -17.52
N ALA A 35 3.80 0.76 -17.57
CA ALA A 35 2.94 1.90 -17.87
C ALA A 35 3.51 2.65 -19.08
N ASN A 36 2.74 2.76 -20.15
CA ASN A 36 3.13 3.54 -21.33
C ASN A 36 2.36 4.87 -21.35
N PHE A 37 3.09 5.98 -21.37
CA PHE A 37 2.57 7.34 -21.35
C PHE A 37 2.67 8.05 -22.71
N SER A 38 3.55 7.60 -23.60
CA SER A 38 3.63 8.05 -25.00
C SER A 38 4.49 7.06 -25.81
N HIS A 39 4.74 7.36 -27.10
CA HIS A 39 5.49 6.45 -27.99
C HIS A 39 6.89 6.11 -27.43
N ASP A 40 7.54 7.04 -26.74
CA ASP A 40 8.90 6.90 -26.19
C ASP A 40 8.96 6.97 -24.65
N ASP A 41 7.81 6.99 -23.98
CA ASP A 41 7.71 7.12 -22.51
C ASP A 41 7.04 5.87 -21.95
N THR A 42 7.86 4.87 -21.63
CA THR A 42 7.43 3.62 -20.99
C THR A 42 8.18 3.43 -19.68
N GLU A 43 7.42 3.37 -18.60
CA GLU A 43 7.94 3.16 -17.26
C GLU A 43 7.64 1.74 -16.79
N THR A 44 8.60 1.16 -16.07
CA THR A 44 8.44 -0.15 -15.44
C THR A 44 8.90 -0.10 -14.01
N GLY A 45 8.16 -0.77 -13.13
CA GLY A 45 8.51 -0.80 -11.73
C GLY A 45 7.88 -1.94 -10.96
N GLN A 46 8.24 -2.02 -9.69
CA GLN A 46 7.75 -3.01 -8.76
C GLN A 46 7.26 -2.36 -7.46
N SER A 47 6.20 -2.90 -6.91
CA SER A 47 5.70 -2.59 -5.57
C SER A 47 5.79 -3.83 -4.70
N TYR A 48 6.33 -3.66 -3.50
CA TYR A 48 6.50 -4.67 -2.49
C TYR A 48 5.60 -4.30 -1.32
N ARG A 49 4.77 -5.23 -0.86
CA ARG A 49 3.91 -5.02 0.30
C ARG A 49 4.12 -6.12 1.31
N PHE A 50 4.33 -5.71 2.55
CA PHE A 50 4.34 -6.55 3.74
C PHE A 50 3.15 -6.19 4.61
N LEU A 51 2.41 -7.18 5.08
CA LEU A 51 1.31 -7.01 6.02
C LEU A 51 1.48 -7.95 7.19
N TYR A 52 1.26 -7.43 8.39
CA TYR A 52 1.14 -8.19 9.62
C TYR A 52 -0.17 -7.87 10.31
N SER A 53 -0.85 -8.88 10.85
CA SER A 53 -2.01 -8.71 11.70
C SER A 53 -1.95 -9.65 12.89
N LYS A 54 -2.46 -9.21 14.04
CA LYS A 54 -2.54 -10.03 15.24
C LYS A 54 -3.74 -9.63 16.08
N ARG A 55 -4.49 -10.63 16.53
CA ARG A 55 -5.50 -10.45 17.57
C ARG A 55 -4.97 -11.05 18.87
N PHE A 56 -5.07 -10.30 19.95
CA PHE A 56 -4.74 -10.72 21.30
C PHE A 56 -6.07 -11.01 22.01
N ASP A 57 -6.42 -12.28 22.11
CA ASP A 57 -7.70 -12.69 22.71
C ASP A 57 -7.72 -12.42 24.23
N ASP A 58 -6.58 -12.54 24.91
CA ASP A 58 -6.46 -12.37 26.37
C ASP A 58 -6.75 -10.94 26.86
N THR A 59 -6.43 -9.93 26.03
CA THR A 59 -6.61 -8.51 26.34
C THR A 59 -7.68 -7.86 25.49
N ASP A 60 -8.45 -8.66 24.74
CA ASP A 60 -9.47 -8.21 23.79
C ASP A 60 -8.95 -7.05 22.89
N THR A 61 -7.68 -7.17 22.50
CA THR A 61 -6.93 -6.16 21.73
C THR A 61 -6.72 -6.68 20.31
N SER A 62 -7.13 -5.90 19.32
CA SER A 62 -6.98 -6.23 17.91
C SER A 62 -6.00 -5.27 17.24
N LEU A 63 -4.83 -5.79 16.87
CA LEU A 63 -3.91 -5.13 15.94
C LEU A 63 -4.31 -5.59 14.53
N ARG A 64 -5.23 -4.85 13.93
CA ARG A 64 -5.95 -5.32 12.74
C ARG A 64 -5.04 -5.38 11.51
N LEU A 65 -4.14 -4.41 11.34
CA LEU A 65 -3.19 -4.39 10.23
C LEU A 65 -2.05 -3.42 10.53
N VAL A 66 -0.80 -3.87 10.38
CA VAL A 66 0.37 -3.02 10.16
C VAL A 66 0.91 -3.37 8.77
N GLY A 67 0.84 -2.41 7.87
CA GLY A 67 1.26 -2.56 6.49
C GLY A 67 2.41 -1.66 6.14
N TYR A 68 3.40 -2.21 5.44
CA TYR A 68 4.42 -1.44 4.76
C TYR A 68 4.40 -1.74 3.28
N ARG A 69 4.27 -0.69 2.46
CA ARG A 69 4.44 -0.76 1.02
C ARG A 69 5.60 0.11 0.59
N TYR A 70 6.44 -0.42 -0.27
CA TYR A 70 7.48 0.32 -0.98
C TYR A 70 7.32 0.09 -2.48
N SER A 71 7.41 1.16 -3.27
CA SER A 71 7.33 1.11 -4.72
C SER A 71 8.53 1.81 -5.33
N THR A 72 9.13 1.20 -6.34
CA THR A 72 10.20 1.83 -7.13
C THR A 72 9.68 3.06 -7.88
N GLU A 73 10.56 3.98 -8.23
CA GLU A 73 10.22 5.23 -8.95
C GLU A 73 9.44 4.98 -10.25
N GLY A 74 9.79 3.97 -11.04
CA GLY A 74 9.05 3.60 -12.27
C GLY A 74 7.74 2.83 -12.05
N TYR A 75 7.29 2.62 -10.81
CA TYR A 75 6.04 1.93 -10.53
C TYR A 75 4.87 2.90 -10.48
N TYR A 76 3.87 2.64 -11.32
CA TYR A 76 2.59 3.35 -11.32
C TYR A 76 1.46 2.34 -11.14
N THR A 77 0.53 2.64 -10.23
CA THR A 77 -0.79 1.99 -10.23
C THR A 77 -1.59 2.43 -11.46
N LEU A 78 -2.62 1.67 -11.83
CA LEU A 78 -3.50 2.03 -12.95
C LEU A 78 -4.08 3.45 -12.78
N ASN A 79 -4.43 3.83 -11.55
CA ASN A 79 -4.95 5.16 -11.23
C ASN A 79 -3.90 6.26 -11.39
N GLU A 80 -2.66 6.03 -10.92
CA GLU A 80 -1.55 6.98 -11.11
C GLU A 80 -1.20 7.12 -12.60
N TRP A 81 -1.19 6.01 -13.35
CA TRP A 81 -0.99 6.04 -14.79
C TRP A 81 -2.07 6.87 -15.50
N ALA A 82 -3.34 6.62 -15.19
CA ALA A 82 -4.47 7.36 -15.77
C ALA A 82 -4.44 8.84 -15.38
N SER A 83 -4.09 9.15 -14.13
CA SER A 83 -3.95 10.53 -13.64
C SER A 83 -2.84 11.28 -14.38
N ARG A 84 -1.63 10.71 -14.46
CA ARG A 84 -0.52 11.30 -15.24
C ARG A 84 -0.87 11.44 -16.73
N ARG A 85 -1.62 10.50 -17.30
CA ARG A 85 -2.04 10.54 -18.72
C ARG A 85 -3.07 11.64 -19.00
N ASN A 86 -4.00 11.88 -18.08
CA ASN A 86 -5.10 12.83 -18.26
C ASN A 86 -4.73 14.26 -17.85
N SER A 87 -4.01 14.41 -16.73
CA SER A 87 -3.57 15.68 -16.17
C SER A 87 -2.11 15.57 -15.70
N PRO A 88 -1.13 15.68 -16.61
CA PRO A 88 0.28 15.54 -16.25
C PRO A 88 0.73 16.59 -15.22
N GLU A 89 0.29 17.84 -15.38
CA GLU A 89 0.66 18.96 -14.49
C GLU A 89 0.22 18.68 -13.05
N ASP A 90 -1.07 18.40 -12.84
CA ASP A 90 -1.64 18.04 -11.53
C ASP A 90 -0.98 16.79 -10.94
N PHE A 91 -0.65 15.80 -11.78
CA PHE A 91 -0.02 14.57 -11.31
C PHE A 91 1.35 14.84 -10.69
N TRP A 92 2.16 15.70 -11.31
CA TRP A 92 3.52 15.97 -10.84
C TRP A 92 3.60 16.90 -9.63
N GLU A 93 2.49 17.52 -9.20
CA GLU A 93 2.44 18.22 -7.91
C GLU A 93 2.74 17.26 -6.75
N THR A 94 2.29 16.01 -6.85
CA THR A 94 2.51 14.98 -5.82
C THR A 94 3.39 13.82 -6.30
N GLY A 95 3.31 13.44 -7.57
CA GLY A 95 4.01 12.29 -8.13
C GLY A 95 3.41 10.93 -7.71
N ASN A 96 4.11 9.85 -8.03
CA ASN A 96 3.72 8.50 -7.65
C ASN A 96 4.17 8.14 -6.23
N ARG A 97 3.42 7.26 -5.57
CA ARG A 97 3.69 6.84 -4.19
C ARG A 97 4.98 6.03 -4.09
N ARG A 98 5.89 6.48 -3.23
CA ARG A 98 7.15 5.81 -2.89
C ARG A 98 6.98 4.80 -1.78
N SER A 99 6.47 5.23 -0.64
CA SER A 99 6.29 4.34 0.50
C SER A 99 5.07 4.71 1.32
N ARG A 100 4.45 3.70 1.93
CA ARG A 100 3.29 3.87 2.80
C ARG A 100 3.42 2.93 3.99
N VAL A 101 3.35 3.50 5.18
CA VAL A 101 3.16 2.77 6.44
C VAL A 101 1.74 3.04 6.90
N GLU A 102 0.98 2.01 7.23
CA GLU A 102 -0.34 2.17 7.84
C GLU A 102 -0.54 1.16 8.97
N GLY A 103 -1.28 1.57 9.99
CA GLY A 103 -1.47 0.82 11.23
C GLY A 103 -2.82 1.12 11.85
N THR A 104 -3.55 0.09 12.30
CA THR A 104 -4.74 0.28 13.14
C THR A 104 -4.69 -0.63 14.35
N LEU A 105 -4.73 -0.01 15.52
CA LEU A 105 -4.85 -0.66 16.82
C LEU A 105 -6.22 -0.36 17.42
N THR A 106 -6.89 -1.41 17.86
CA THR A 106 -8.13 -1.33 18.63
C THR A 106 -7.92 -2.06 19.94
N GLN A 107 -8.15 -1.40 21.07
CA GLN A 107 -8.02 -1.98 22.39
C GLN A 107 -9.31 -1.81 23.18
N SER A 108 -9.91 -2.92 23.59
CA SER A 108 -11.00 -2.93 24.57
C SER A 108 -10.41 -2.66 25.95
N LEU A 109 -10.90 -1.63 26.66
CA LEU A 109 -10.46 -1.27 28.01
C LEU A 109 -11.35 -1.90 29.09
N GLY A 110 -12.14 -2.91 28.72
CA GLY A 110 -13.13 -3.55 29.58
C GLY A 110 -14.50 -2.87 29.54
N ARG A 111 -15.49 -3.47 30.23
CA ARG A 111 -16.91 -3.08 30.14
C ARG A 111 -17.19 -1.64 30.57
N ASP A 112 -16.38 -1.10 31.47
CA ASP A 112 -16.64 0.21 32.09
C ASP A 112 -15.90 1.38 31.42
N TYR A 113 -14.87 1.09 30.61
CA TYR A 113 -13.98 2.11 30.04
C TYR A 113 -14.07 2.24 28.51
N GLY A 114 -14.82 1.36 27.84
CA GLY A 114 -15.06 1.43 26.39
C GLY A 114 -13.87 0.96 25.55
N ASN A 115 -13.73 1.51 24.35
CA ASN A 115 -12.76 1.05 23.34
C ASN A 115 -11.84 2.20 22.90
N LEU A 116 -10.53 1.94 22.87
CA LEU A 116 -9.53 2.81 22.29
C LEU A 116 -9.28 2.44 20.84
N TYR A 117 -9.27 3.45 19.96
CA TYR A 117 -8.94 3.30 18.55
C TYR A 117 -7.78 4.22 18.20
N LEU A 118 -6.73 3.65 17.64
CA LEU A 118 -5.57 4.38 17.15
C LEU A 118 -5.30 3.98 15.71
N THR A 119 -5.27 4.97 14.82
CA THR A 119 -4.90 4.80 13.41
C THR A 119 -3.67 5.65 13.13
N LEU A 120 -2.69 5.04 12.47
CA LEU A 120 -1.45 5.69 12.03
C LEU A 120 -1.32 5.49 10.53
N SER A 121 -0.99 6.55 9.81
CA SER A 121 -0.67 6.50 8.39
C SER A 121 0.52 7.42 8.14
N ARG A 122 1.40 7.02 7.23
CA ARG A 122 2.44 7.89 6.70
C ARG A 122 2.71 7.49 5.27
N GLN A 123 2.56 8.44 4.36
CA GLN A 123 2.80 8.24 2.94
C GLN A 123 3.88 9.19 2.45
N GLN A 124 4.71 8.70 1.55
CA GLN A 124 5.75 9.46 0.87
C GLN A 124 5.63 9.21 -0.63
N TYR A 125 6.04 10.19 -1.40
CA TYR A 125 5.98 10.17 -2.86
C TYR A 125 7.37 10.32 -3.46
N TRP A 126 7.49 10.02 -4.74
CA TRP A 126 8.66 10.36 -5.54
C TRP A 126 8.50 11.78 -6.11
N HIS A 127 9.63 12.45 -6.37
CA HIS A 127 9.69 13.81 -6.93
C HIS A 127 9.12 14.95 -6.06
N THR A 128 8.56 14.66 -4.90
CA THR A 128 8.24 15.64 -3.86
C THR A 128 8.74 15.17 -2.50
N ASP A 129 9.08 16.13 -1.64
CA ASP A 129 9.35 15.88 -0.21
C ASP A 129 8.05 15.84 0.62
N ASP A 130 6.88 15.93 -0.02
CA ASP A 130 5.59 15.89 0.66
C ASP A 130 5.37 14.58 1.41
N VAL A 131 5.13 14.73 2.72
CA VAL A 131 4.81 13.64 3.63
C VAL A 131 3.38 13.81 4.13
N GLU A 132 2.48 12.96 3.67
CA GLU A 132 1.10 12.89 4.17
C GLU A 132 1.09 12.07 5.48
N ARG A 133 0.47 12.60 6.54
CA ARG A 133 0.41 12.01 7.88
C ARG A 133 -1.03 11.81 8.33
#